data_AF-A0A2A6CU07-F1
#
_entry.id   AF-A0A2A6CU07-F1
#
_cell.length_a   1.000
_cell.length_b   1.000
_cell.length_c   1.000
_cell.angle_alpha   90.00
_cell.angle_beta   90.00
_cell.angle_gamma   90.00
#
_symmetry.space_group_name_H-M   'P 1'
#
loop_
_entity.id
_entity.type
_entity.pdbx_description
1 polymer ?
#
loop_
_entity_poly.entity_id
_entity_poly.type
_entity_poly.pdbx_seq_one_letter_code
_entity_poly.pdbx_strand_id
1 'polypeptide(L)'
;MSRTRKLLIAYGYCIVIICVSAPYSQSFINEKAWEPHVQAVVRQIQNIEPDEPVYAYASTTKEIAENNYRTVMPFVFIGTLPSYVWSYGAFIVTTVVIARALRSHGIKLSKRTMAMQRRFLRMLIIQGLVPLGVTGVPMSIFIGTMILGVSMDRWSILHTAAIHFVPIVQAVVSFAFVRRLKRNSAPSSDNRKEVTEHQQGVVWATSAL
;
A
#
# COMPACT_ATOMS: atom_id res chain seq x y z
N MET A 1 14.43 -23.29 -7.41
CA MET A 1 14.40 -21.90 -7.96
C MET A 1 15.36 -21.03 -7.17
N SER A 2 16.31 -20.34 -7.84
CA SER A 2 17.31 -19.49 -7.17
C SER A 2 16.68 -18.27 -6.47
N ARG A 3 17.35 -17.72 -5.43
CA ARG A 3 16.89 -16.51 -4.73
C ARG A 3 16.75 -15.32 -5.69
N THR A 4 17.70 -15.17 -6.62
CA THR A 4 17.67 -14.15 -7.68
C THR A 4 16.41 -14.28 -8.54
N ARG A 5 16.05 -15.49 -8.96
CA ARG A 5 14.83 -15.71 -9.76
C ARG A 5 13.56 -15.38 -8.98
N LYS A 6 13.51 -15.64 -7.66
CA LYS A 6 12.39 -15.23 -6.79
C LYS A 6 12.25 -13.71 -6.73
N LEU A 7 13.36 -12.99 -6.55
CA LEU A 7 13.37 -11.53 -6.51
C LEU A 7 12.97 -10.93 -7.87
N LEU A 8 13.51 -11.45 -8.97
CA LEU A 8 13.13 -11.01 -10.32
C LEU A 8 11.64 -11.23 -10.61
N ILE A 9 11.04 -12.34 -10.16
CA ILE A 9 9.61 -12.57 -10.31
C ILE A 9 8.80 -11.60 -9.44
N ALA A 10 9.24 -11.37 -8.20
CA ALA A 10 8.53 -10.49 -7.27
C ALA A 10 8.55 -9.02 -7.70
N TYR A 11 9.69 -8.54 -8.20
CA TYR A 11 9.89 -7.13 -8.55
C TYR A 11 9.82 -6.85 -10.06
N GLY A 12 9.85 -7.88 -10.91
CA GLY A 12 9.83 -7.72 -12.37
C GLY A 12 8.59 -6.98 -12.84
N TYR A 13 7.44 -7.23 -12.22
CA TYR A 13 6.23 -6.48 -12.48
C TYR A 13 6.36 -4.98 -12.17
N CYS A 14 6.96 -4.62 -11.03
CA CYS A 14 7.21 -3.23 -10.66
C CYS A 14 8.11 -2.53 -11.69
N ILE A 15 9.16 -3.22 -12.16
CA ILE A 15 10.05 -2.70 -13.19
C ILE A 15 9.27 -2.46 -14.50
N VAL A 16 8.45 -3.43 -14.93
CA VAL A 16 7.61 -3.27 -16.13
C VAL A 16 6.68 -2.06 -16.00
N ILE A 17 6.01 -1.89 -14.86
CA ILE A 17 5.12 -0.74 -14.63
C ILE A 17 5.89 0.58 -14.65
N ILE A 18 7.08 0.65 -14.05
CA ILE A 18 7.94 1.83 -14.11
C ILE A 18 8.31 2.13 -15.57
N CYS A 19 8.75 1.14 -16.34
CA CYS A 19 9.11 1.32 -17.74
C CYS A 19 7.92 1.74 -18.62
N VAL A 20 6.74 1.15 -18.41
CA VAL A 20 5.51 1.53 -19.14
C VAL A 20 5.03 2.93 -18.74
N SER A 21 5.21 3.31 -17.48
CA SER A 21 4.75 4.62 -16.97
C SER A 21 5.71 5.76 -17.30
N ALA A 22 7.00 5.48 -17.45
CA ALA A 22 8.05 6.49 -17.63
C ALA A 22 7.81 7.44 -18.82
N PRO A 23 7.40 7.00 -20.02
CA PRO A 23 7.12 7.91 -21.14
C PRO A 23 6.05 8.94 -20.83
N TYR A 24 5.07 8.59 -20.00
CA TYR A 24 3.97 9.48 -19.63
C TYR A 24 4.35 10.56 -18.63
N SER A 25 5.54 10.49 -18.02
CA SER A 25 6.07 11.60 -17.21
C SER A 25 6.23 12.89 -18.03
N GLN A 26 6.45 12.76 -19.34
CA GLN A 26 6.54 13.88 -20.27
C GLN A 26 5.22 14.64 -20.46
N SER A 27 4.07 14.02 -20.12
CA SER A 27 2.76 14.70 -20.17
C SER A 27 2.64 15.85 -19.16
N PHE A 28 3.51 15.88 -18.14
CA PHE A 28 3.56 16.93 -17.13
C PHE A 28 4.54 18.05 -17.49
N ILE A 29 5.35 17.89 -18.54
CA ILE A 29 6.27 18.91 -19.02
C ILE A 29 5.50 19.78 -20.03
N ASN A 30 5.25 21.02 -19.63
CA ASN A 30 4.51 21.99 -20.44
C ASN A 30 5.28 22.37 -21.69
N GLU A 31 4.58 22.55 -22.80
CA GLU A 31 5.14 23.23 -23.98
C GLU A 31 5.36 24.72 -23.69
N LYS A 32 6.39 25.32 -24.30
CA LYS A 32 6.76 26.73 -24.07
C LYS A 32 5.61 27.70 -24.35
N ALA A 33 4.74 27.38 -25.30
CA ALA A 33 3.57 28.19 -25.65
C ALA A 33 2.50 28.18 -24.56
N TRP A 34 2.41 27.11 -23.77
CA TRP A 34 1.40 26.96 -22.71
C TRP A 34 1.91 27.40 -21.33
N GLU A 35 3.23 27.46 -21.15
CA GLU A 35 3.88 27.81 -19.89
C GLU A 35 3.37 29.12 -19.25
N PRO A 36 3.17 30.25 -19.98
CA PRO A 36 2.66 31.49 -19.38
C PRO A 36 1.26 31.33 -18.77
N HIS A 37 0.40 30.52 -19.39
CA HIS A 37 -0.94 30.25 -18.90
C HIS A 37 -0.90 29.47 -17.59
N VAL A 38 -0.07 28.41 -17.54
CA VAL A 38 0.09 27.59 -16.34
C VAL A 38 0.69 28.42 -15.20
N GLN A 39 1.72 29.22 -15.47
CA GLN A 39 2.32 30.10 -14.47
C GLN A 39 1.31 31.14 -13.95
N ALA A 40 0.48 31.73 -14.82
CA ALA A 40 -0.55 32.68 -14.41
C ALA A 40 -1.58 32.05 -13.46
N VAL A 41 -2.05 30.83 -13.78
CA VAL A 41 -2.98 30.07 -12.92
C VAL A 41 -2.33 29.76 -11.57
N VAL A 42 -1.09 29.29 -11.55
CA VAL A 42 -0.39 28.98 -10.30
C VAL A 42 -0.16 30.24 -9.46
N ARG A 43 0.26 31.35 -10.08
CA ARG A 43 0.40 32.65 -9.39
C ARG A 43 -0.90 33.10 -8.76
N GLN A 44 -2.02 32.98 -9.49
CA GLN A 44 -3.34 33.33 -8.99
C GLN A 44 -3.75 32.46 -7.79
N ILE A 45 -3.56 31.14 -7.89
CA ILE A 45 -3.97 30.18 -6.84
C ILE A 45 -3.10 30.33 -5.58
N GLN A 46 -1.79 30.52 -5.75
CA GLN A 46 -0.83 30.58 -4.65
C GLN A 46 -0.58 32.01 -4.13
N ASN A 47 -1.21 33.02 -4.75
CA ASN A 47 -1.03 34.44 -4.43
C ASN A 47 0.45 34.87 -4.47
N ILE A 48 1.15 34.49 -5.56
CA ILE A 48 2.59 34.77 -5.76
C ILE A 48 2.78 36.13 -6.44
N GLU A 49 3.75 36.92 -5.97
CA GLU A 49 4.05 38.26 -6.51
C GLU A 49 4.55 38.20 -7.96
N PRO A 50 4.24 39.18 -8.83
CA PRO A 50 4.54 39.12 -10.27
C PRO A 50 6.01 38.95 -10.65
N ASP A 51 6.93 39.41 -9.81
CA ASP A 51 8.38 39.38 -10.00
C ASP A 51 9.03 38.10 -9.46
N GLU A 52 8.34 37.34 -8.60
CA GLU A 52 8.87 36.09 -8.07
C GLU A 52 8.94 35.01 -9.18
N PRO A 53 10.06 34.27 -9.32
CA PRO A 53 10.18 33.21 -10.32
C PRO A 53 9.27 32.02 -9.97
N VAL A 54 8.45 31.58 -10.93
CA VAL A 54 7.52 30.45 -10.76
C VAL A 54 7.79 29.37 -11.80
N TYR A 55 8.14 28.17 -11.33
CA TYR A 55 8.22 26.97 -12.16
C TYR A 55 7.02 26.09 -11.89
N ALA A 56 6.10 26.04 -12.84
CA ALA A 56 4.87 25.29 -12.72
C ALA A 56 4.79 24.20 -13.80
N TYR A 57 4.37 23.01 -13.38
CA TYR A 57 4.12 21.87 -14.26
C TYR A 57 2.63 21.53 -14.18
N ALA A 58 1.99 21.33 -15.31
CA ALA A 58 0.58 21.01 -15.36
C ALA A 58 0.29 19.95 -16.42
N SER A 59 -0.88 19.35 -16.32
CA SER A 59 -1.41 18.48 -17.34
C SER A 59 -2.91 18.72 -17.43
N THR A 60 -3.47 18.58 -18.63
CA THR A 60 -4.89 18.79 -18.88
C THR A 60 -5.62 17.47 -19.04
N THR A 61 -6.91 17.47 -18.73
CA THR A 61 -7.83 16.38 -19.06
C THR A 61 -8.34 16.46 -20.49
N LYS A 62 -8.32 17.67 -21.07
CA LYS A 62 -8.74 17.97 -22.45
C LYS A 62 -7.53 18.23 -23.34
N GLU A 63 -7.69 17.90 -24.61
CA GLU A 63 -6.70 18.22 -25.64
C GLU A 63 -6.68 19.75 -25.86
N ILE A 64 -5.49 20.34 -25.75
CA ILE A 64 -5.25 21.78 -25.93
C ILE A 64 -4.15 21.92 -26.98
N ALA A 65 -4.40 22.70 -28.03
CA ALA A 65 -3.46 22.83 -29.16
C ALA A 65 -2.13 23.46 -28.71
N GLU A 66 -2.20 24.42 -27.80
CA GLU A 66 -1.06 25.13 -27.20
C GLU A 66 -0.16 24.21 -26.37
N ASN A 67 -0.71 23.10 -25.86
CA ASN A 67 0.04 22.05 -25.17
C ASN A 67 0.28 20.82 -26.06
N ASN A 68 0.31 21.01 -27.38
CA ASN A 68 0.58 19.94 -28.35
C ASN A 68 -0.36 18.73 -28.19
N TYR A 69 -1.63 18.99 -27.88
CA TYR A 69 -2.69 18.00 -27.64
C TYR A 69 -2.35 16.96 -26.55
N ARG A 70 -1.36 17.23 -25.69
CA ARG A 70 -0.99 16.34 -24.59
C ARG A 70 -2.07 16.37 -23.51
N THR A 71 -2.42 15.20 -23.01
CA THR A 71 -3.37 15.04 -21.90
C THR A 71 -2.84 14.08 -20.85
N VAL A 72 -3.42 14.14 -19.64
CA VAL A 72 -3.12 13.20 -18.55
C VAL A 72 -3.80 11.84 -18.75
N MET A 73 -4.76 11.74 -19.67
CA MET A 73 -5.63 10.57 -19.81
C MET A 73 -4.87 9.29 -20.16
N PRO A 74 -3.87 9.27 -21.07
CA PRO A 74 -3.04 8.10 -21.29
C PRO A 74 -2.28 7.64 -20.04
N PHE A 75 -1.73 8.58 -19.25
CA PHE A 75 -1.09 8.24 -17.98
C PHE A 75 -2.05 7.55 -17.01
N VAL A 76 -3.28 8.07 -16.92
CA VAL A 76 -4.33 7.51 -16.05
C VAL A 76 -4.75 6.11 -16.52
N PHE A 77 -5.11 5.94 -17.79
CA PHE A 77 -5.68 4.69 -18.29
C PHE A 77 -4.66 3.61 -18.63
N ILE A 78 -3.43 3.98 -18.99
CA ILE A 78 -2.39 3.02 -19.42
C ILE A 78 -1.35 2.82 -18.31
N GLY A 79 -0.91 3.88 -17.65
CA GLY A 79 0.05 3.79 -16.55
C GLY A 79 -0.60 3.38 -15.23
N THR A 80 -1.58 4.17 -14.78
CA THR A 80 -2.08 4.09 -13.41
C THR A 80 -3.13 3.00 -13.22
N LEU A 81 -4.20 3.01 -14.02
CA LEU A 81 -5.33 2.09 -13.84
C LEU A 81 -4.94 0.61 -13.96
N PRO A 82 -4.14 0.18 -14.96
CA PRO A 82 -3.74 -1.22 -15.07
C PRO A 82 -2.84 -1.64 -13.92
N SER A 83 -1.97 -0.73 -13.44
CA SER A 83 -1.12 -0.99 -12.28
C SER A 83 -1.94 -1.27 -11.02
N TYR A 84 -3.03 -0.52 -10.85
CA TYR A 84 -3.97 -0.68 -9.75
C TYR A 84 -4.72 -2.01 -9.87
N VAL A 85 -5.39 -2.25 -11.00
CA VAL A 85 -6.16 -3.48 -11.25
C VAL A 85 -5.31 -4.72 -11.03
N TRP A 86 -4.09 -4.73 -11.55
CA TRP A 86 -3.20 -5.88 -11.40
C TRP A 86 -2.73 -6.07 -9.95
N SER A 87 -2.34 -5.01 -9.25
CA SER A 87 -1.88 -5.09 -7.86
C SER A 87 -2.97 -5.65 -6.94
N TYR A 88 -4.20 -5.16 -7.08
CA TYR A 88 -5.33 -5.66 -6.30
C TYR A 88 -5.77 -7.06 -6.75
N GLY A 89 -5.72 -7.36 -8.04
CA GLY A 89 -5.96 -8.70 -8.57
C GLY A 89 -4.98 -9.72 -7.97
N ALA A 90 -3.68 -9.43 -8.00
CA ALA A 90 -2.65 -10.27 -7.41
C ALA A 90 -2.83 -10.45 -5.90
N PHE A 91 -3.20 -9.37 -5.19
CA PHE A 91 -3.51 -9.43 -3.76
C PHE A 91 -4.70 -10.34 -3.46
N ILE A 92 -5.81 -10.20 -4.19
CA ILE A 92 -7.02 -11.02 -4.03
C ILE A 92 -6.70 -12.48 -4.33
N VAL A 93 -6.07 -12.78 -5.47
CA VAL A 93 -5.70 -14.14 -5.87
C VAL A 93 -4.79 -14.78 -4.83
N THR A 94 -3.76 -14.08 -4.37
CA THR A 94 -2.83 -14.59 -3.34
C THR A 94 -3.55 -14.88 -2.03
N THR A 95 -4.43 -13.97 -1.60
CA THR A 95 -5.25 -14.15 -0.38
C THR A 95 -6.15 -15.37 -0.49
N VAL A 96 -6.82 -15.56 -1.64
CA VAL A 96 -7.69 -16.72 -1.91
C VAL A 96 -6.90 -18.03 -1.93
N VAL A 97 -5.74 -18.05 -2.59
CA VAL A 97 -4.86 -19.24 -2.65
C VAL A 97 -4.39 -19.62 -1.25
N ILE A 98 -3.94 -18.66 -0.44
CA ILE A 98 -3.54 -18.92 0.95
C ILE A 98 -4.74 -19.41 1.77
N ALA A 99 -5.90 -18.78 1.65
CA ALA A 99 -7.11 -19.20 2.36
C ALA A 99 -7.55 -20.62 2.00
N ARG A 100 -7.47 -21.01 0.72
CA ARG A 100 -7.77 -22.37 0.24
C ARG A 100 -6.74 -23.37 0.75
N ALA A 101 -5.45 -23.04 0.69
CA ALA A 101 -4.39 -23.89 1.22
C ALA A 101 -4.57 -24.17 2.72
N LEU A 102 -5.03 -23.19 3.51
CA LEU A 102 -5.33 -23.35 4.93
C LEU A 102 -6.58 -24.18 5.24
N ARG A 103 -7.49 -24.33 4.27
CA ARG A 103 -8.71 -25.15 4.41
C ARG A 103 -8.52 -26.58 3.91
N SER A 104 -7.47 -26.85 3.13
CA SER A 104 -7.18 -28.19 2.64
C SER A 104 -6.82 -29.12 3.79
N HIS A 105 -7.72 -30.04 4.11
CA HIS A 105 -7.60 -31.00 5.22
C HIS A 105 -6.47 -32.02 5.06
N GLY A 106 -5.75 -32.02 3.92
CA GLY A 106 -4.67 -32.97 3.63
C GLY A 106 -3.31 -32.61 4.23
N ILE A 107 -3.11 -31.37 4.71
CA ILE A 107 -1.82 -30.95 5.25
C ILE A 107 -1.80 -31.19 6.76
N LYS A 108 -1.05 -32.21 7.20
CA LYS A 108 -0.77 -32.50 8.63
C LYS A 108 0.11 -31.40 9.26
N LEU A 109 -0.36 -30.15 9.30
CA LEU A 109 0.29 -29.08 10.04
C LEU A 109 -0.04 -29.19 11.52
N SER A 110 0.94 -28.88 12.38
CA SER A 110 0.67 -28.74 13.81
C SER A 110 -0.40 -27.67 14.05
N LYS A 111 -1.22 -27.85 15.10
CA LYS A 111 -2.21 -26.84 15.55
C LYS A 111 -1.56 -25.45 15.72
N ARG A 112 -0.31 -25.42 16.19
CA ARG A 112 0.49 -24.19 16.36
C ARG A 112 0.78 -23.51 15.02
N THR A 113 1.21 -24.25 14.00
CA THR A 113 1.51 -23.71 12.66
C THR A 113 0.25 -23.17 11.99
N MET A 114 -0.86 -23.91 12.08
CA MET A 114 -2.18 -23.46 11.57
C MET A 114 -2.63 -22.14 12.21
N ALA A 115 -2.51 -22.01 13.53
CA ALA A 115 -2.85 -20.78 14.24
C ALA A 115 -1.95 -19.60 13.80
N MET A 116 -0.66 -19.85 13.61
CA MET A 116 0.28 -18.85 13.11
C MET A 116 -0.06 -18.39 11.68
N GLN A 117 -0.35 -19.33 10.76
CA GLN A 117 -0.69 -18.99 9.38
C GLN A 117 -2.02 -18.23 9.27
N ARG A 118 -3.05 -18.57 10.07
CA ARG A 118 -4.31 -17.80 10.12
C ARG A 118 -4.07 -16.36 10.57
N ARG A 119 -3.21 -16.16 11.57
CA ARG A 119 -2.82 -14.81 12.05
C ARG A 119 -2.07 -14.04 10.98
N PHE A 120 -1.14 -14.70 10.28
CA PHE A 120 -0.42 -14.12 9.16
C PHE A 120 -1.37 -13.70 8.02
N LEU A 121 -2.31 -14.55 7.62
CA LEU A 121 -3.31 -14.22 6.60
C LEU A 121 -4.16 -13.01 7.01
N ARG A 122 -4.64 -12.97 8.26
CA ARG A 122 -5.39 -11.80 8.77
C ARG A 122 -4.55 -10.53 8.70
N MET A 123 -3.25 -10.60 9.02
CA MET A 123 -2.37 -9.45 8.91
C MET A 123 -2.18 -9.01 7.47
N LEU A 124 -1.95 -9.94 6.54
CA LEU A 124 -1.78 -9.66 5.12
C LEU A 124 -3.03 -8.96 4.56
N ILE A 125 -4.22 -9.41 4.97
CA ILE A 125 -5.49 -8.75 4.64
C ILE A 125 -5.52 -7.32 5.20
N ILE A 126 -5.19 -7.11 6.48
CA ILE A 126 -5.19 -5.78 7.10
C ILE A 126 -4.16 -4.86 6.42
N GLN A 127 -2.94 -5.34 6.15
CA GLN A 127 -1.90 -4.58 5.48
C GLN A 127 -2.28 -4.20 4.05
N GLY A 128 -3.06 -5.02 3.35
CA GLY A 128 -3.56 -4.69 2.02
C GLY A 128 -4.76 -3.73 2.05
N LEU A 129 -5.68 -3.89 3.01
CA LEU A 129 -6.90 -3.09 3.09
C LEU A 129 -6.70 -1.72 3.73
N VAL A 130 -5.76 -1.58 4.66
CA VAL A 130 -5.54 -0.31 5.35
C VAL A 130 -5.05 0.79 4.40
N PRO A 131 -4.03 0.57 3.54
CA PRO A 131 -3.66 1.55 2.52
C PRO A 131 -4.84 1.88 1.60
N LEU A 132 -5.60 0.87 1.17
CA LEU A 132 -6.79 1.08 0.34
C LEU A 132 -7.82 1.97 1.02
N GLY A 133 -8.03 1.84 2.33
CA GLY A 133 -8.93 2.72 3.08
C GLY A 133 -8.39 4.15 3.18
N VAL A 134 -7.09 4.30 3.47
CA VAL A 134 -6.43 5.60 3.65
C VAL A 134 -6.32 6.37 2.34
N THR A 135 -5.96 5.71 1.24
CA THR A 135 -5.80 6.34 -0.08
C THR A 135 -7.07 6.32 -0.90
N GLY A 136 -7.95 5.33 -0.69
CA GLY A 136 -9.14 5.14 -1.51
C GLY A 136 -10.08 6.33 -1.44
N VAL A 137 -10.34 6.87 -0.25
CA VAL A 137 -11.21 8.04 -0.08
C VAL A 137 -10.63 9.28 -0.80
N PRO A 138 -9.38 9.73 -0.52
CA PRO A 138 -8.77 10.84 -1.24
C PRO A 138 -8.68 10.62 -2.76
N MET A 139 -8.44 9.39 -3.20
CA MET A 139 -8.37 9.06 -4.63
C MET A 139 -9.73 9.10 -5.30
N SER A 140 -10.78 8.62 -4.64
CA SER A 140 -12.16 8.72 -5.15
C SER A 140 -12.61 10.19 -5.24
N ILE A 141 -12.27 11.01 -4.24
CA ILE A 141 -12.51 12.46 -4.29
C ILE A 141 -11.76 13.06 -5.49
N PHE A 142 -10.46 12.76 -5.65
CA PHE A 142 -9.64 13.23 -6.76
C PHE A 142 -10.24 12.88 -8.13
N ILE A 143 -10.60 11.62 -8.34
CA ILE A 143 -11.21 11.15 -9.58
C ILE A 143 -12.57 11.84 -9.81
N GLY A 144 -13.39 11.95 -8.76
CA GLY A 144 -14.69 12.63 -8.83
C GLY A 144 -14.57 14.10 -9.21
N THR A 145 -13.66 14.85 -8.58
CA THR A 145 -13.41 16.26 -8.91
C THR A 145 -12.88 16.42 -10.32
N MET A 146 -12.01 15.50 -10.78
CA MET A 146 -11.49 15.50 -12.14
C MET A 146 -12.59 15.26 -13.19
N ILE A 147 -13.51 14.32 -12.94
CA ILE A 147 -14.64 14.03 -13.83
C ILE A 147 -15.63 15.20 -13.86
N LEU A 148 -15.91 15.81 -12.70
CA LEU A 148 -16.84 16.93 -12.58
C LEU A 148 -16.24 18.27 -13.03
N GLY A 149 -14.93 18.34 -13.29
CA GLY A 149 -14.23 19.57 -13.66
C GLY A 149 -14.19 20.61 -12.52
N VAL A 150 -14.24 20.16 -11.26
CA VAL A 150 -14.22 21.04 -10.08
C VAL A 150 -12.77 21.32 -9.68
N SER A 151 -12.48 22.57 -9.30
CA SER A 151 -11.18 23.00 -8.79
C SER A 151 -10.76 22.17 -7.57
N MET A 152 -9.54 21.63 -7.61
CA MET A 152 -9.01 20.74 -6.57
C MET A 152 -8.30 21.47 -5.42
N ASP A 153 -8.27 22.79 -5.39
CA ASP A 153 -7.36 23.62 -4.60
C ASP A 153 -7.13 23.09 -3.17
N ARG A 154 -8.16 23.07 -2.32
CA ARG A 154 -8.05 22.57 -0.94
C ARG A 154 -7.98 21.04 -0.83
N TRP A 155 -8.59 20.33 -1.77
CA TRP A 155 -8.62 18.87 -1.80
C TRP A 155 -7.27 18.26 -2.15
N SER A 156 -6.44 18.98 -2.91
CA SER A 156 -5.07 18.57 -3.27
C SER A 156 -4.17 18.44 -2.03
N ILE A 157 -4.34 19.33 -1.04
CA ILE A 157 -3.61 19.27 0.23
C ILE A 157 -3.99 18.02 1.00
N LEU A 158 -5.28 17.73 1.12
CA LEU A 158 -5.78 16.51 1.77
C LEU A 158 -5.27 15.25 1.06
N HIS A 159 -5.27 15.25 -0.27
CA HIS A 159 -4.79 14.15 -1.09
C HIS A 159 -3.28 13.90 -0.88
N THR A 160 -2.48 14.97 -0.96
CA THR A 160 -1.03 14.91 -0.71
C THR A 160 -0.73 14.43 0.69
N ALA A 161 -1.40 14.96 1.71
CA ALA A 161 -1.23 14.52 3.09
C ALA A 161 -1.55 13.02 3.22
N ALA A 162 -2.67 12.56 2.67
CA ALA A 162 -3.07 11.16 2.74
C ALA A 162 -2.04 10.22 2.09
N ILE A 163 -1.50 10.57 0.93
CA ILE A 163 -0.44 9.79 0.26
C ILE A 163 0.80 9.68 1.15
N HIS A 164 1.22 10.78 1.78
CA HIS A 164 2.40 10.79 2.67
C HIS A 164 2.15 10.05 4.00
N PHE A 165 0.91 9.94 4.46
CA PHE A 165 0.56 9.15 5.65
C PHE A 165 0.57 7.63 5.40
N VAL A 166 0.41 7.16 4.15
CA VAL A 166 0.41 5.73 3.83
C VAL A 166 1.60 4.96 4.42
N PRO A 167 2.88 5.35 4.18
CA PRO A 167 4.02 4.63 4.74
C PRO A 167 4.03 4.61 6.27
N ILE A 168 3.56 5.68 6.92
CA ILE A 168 3.46 5.76 8.39
C ILE A 168 2.44 4.76 8.89
N VAL A 169 1.23 4.76 8.31
CA VAL A 169 0.17 3.81 8.68
C VAL A 169 0.62 2.36 8.43
N GLN A 170 1.28 2.09 7.30
CA GLN A 170 1.85 0.78 6.99
C GLN A 170 2.90 0.35 8.01
N ALA A 171 3.80 1.25 8.43
CA ALA A 171 4.81 0.98 9.45
C ALA A 171 4.16 0.66 10.80
N VAL A 172 3.15 1.44 11.22
CA VAL A 172 2.41 1.23 12.48
C VAL A 172 1.71 -0.13 12.49
N VAL A 173 1.00 -0.48 11.41
CA VAL A 173 0.31 -1.78 11.30
C VAL A 173 1.31 -2.93 11.36
N SER A 174 2.43 -2.81 10.65
CA SER A 174 3.48 -3.82 10.62
C SER A 174 4.15 -4.01 11.98
N PHE A 175 4.46 -2.90 12.67
CA PHE A 175 5.06 -2.91 13.99
C PHE A 175 4.10 -3.47 15.05
N ALA A 176 2.83 -3.06 15.03
CA ALA A 176 1.80 -3.57 15.91
C ALA A 176 1.65 -5.10 15.80
N PHE A 177 1.76 -5.64 14.58
CA PHE A 177 1.76 -7.08 14.36
C PHE A 177 2.99 -7.77 14.95
N VAL A 178 4.19 -7.27 14.68
CA VAL A 178 5.44 -7.87 15.20
C VAL A 178 5.41 -7.91 16.73
N ARG A 179 4.94 -6.83 17.39
CA ARG A 179 4.75 -6.81 18.85
C ARG A 179 3.75 -7.87 19.33
N ARG A 180 2.62 -8.04 18.62
CA ARG A 180 1.61 -9.06 18.95
C ARG A 180 2.14 -10.49 18.77
N LEU A 181 2.97 -10.74 17.75
CA LEU A 181 3.62 -12.04 17.56
C LEU A 181 4.60 -12.36 18.70
N LYS A 182 5.42 -11.38 19.11
CA LYS A 182 6.38 -11.55 20.21
C LYS A 182 5.67 -11.84 21.53
N ARG A 183 4.60 -11.10 21.84
CA ARG A 183 3.82 -11.30 23.09
C ARG A 183 3.21 -12.70 23.18
N ASN A 184 2.70 -13.23 22.07
CA ASN A 184 2.05 -14.54 22.05
C ASN A 184 3.03 -15.72 22.00
N SER A 185 4.33 -15.46 21.82
CA SER A 185 5.37 -16.50 21.80
C SER A 185 6.03 -16.71 23.17
N ALA A 186 5.80 -15.80 24.13
CA ALA A 186 6.28 -15.98 25.49
C ALA A 186 5.54 -17.17 26.12
N PRO A 187 6.26 -18.18 26.65
CA PRO A 187 5.63 -19.29 27.34
C PRO A 187 4.83 -18.72 28.51
N SER A 188 3.54 -19.07 28.56
CA SER A 188 2.69 -18.79 29.71
C SER A 188 3.41 -19.32 30.95
N SER A 189 3.87 -18.42 31.81
CA SER A 189 4.52 -18.76 33.09
C SER A 189 3.59 -19.53 34.02
N ASP A 190 2.29 -19.61 33.70
CA ASP A 190 1.30 -20.37 34.45
C ASP A 190 1.53 -21.89 34.38
N ASN A 191 2.00 -22.44 33.26
CA ASN A 191 2.30 -23.88 33.18
C ASN A 191 3.55 -24.28 33.98
N ARG A 192 4.33 -23.32 34.50
CA ARG A 192 5.50 -23.65 35.31
C ARG A 192 5.11 -24.05 36.74
N LYS A 193 3.98 -23.56 37.25
CA LYS A 193 3.50 -23.90 38.60
C LYS A 193 2.95 -25.32 38.67
N GLU A 194 2.20 -25.76 37.66
CA GLU A 194 1.66 -27.13 37.62
C GLU A 194 2.77 -28.20 37.54
N VAL A 195 3.85 -27.97 36.79
CA VAL A 195 4.96 -28.94 36.72
C VAL A 195 5.76 -28.96 38.02
N THR A 196 5.88 -27.84 38.73
CA THR A 196 6.59 -27.82 40.02
C THR A 196 5.76 -28.44 41.14
N GLU A 197 4.44 -28.24 41.19
CA GLU A 197 3.59 -28.93 42.16
C GLU A 197 3.51 -30.44 41.88
N HIS A 198 3.44 -30.85 40.61
CA HIS A 198 3.39 -32.28 40.31
C HIS A 198 4.73 -32.97 40.56
N GLN A 199 5.88 -32.29 40.32
CA GLN A 199 7.18 -32.82 40.74
C GLN A 199 7.38 -32.80 42.25
N GLN A 200 6.90 -31.78 42.97
CA GLN A 200 6.98 -31.76 44.44
C GLN A 200 6.13 -32.88 45.06
N GLY A 201 4.92 -33.14 44.57
CA GLY A 201 4.08 -34.24 45.06
C GLY A 201 4.68 -35.63 44.88
N VAL A 202 5.42 -35.87 43.79
CA VAL A 202 6.06 -37.18 43.51
C VAL A 202 7.29 -37.43 44.39
N VAL A 203 8.02 -36.37 44.78
CA VAL A 203 9.19 -36.48 45.67
C VAL A 203 8.77 -36.81 47.11
N TRP A 204 7.66 -36.26 47.59
CA TRP A 204 7.14 -36.61 48.93
C TRP A 204 6.64 -38.07 49.00
N ALA A 205 5.99 -38.57 47.95
CA ALA A 205 5.47 -39.94 47.93
C ALA A 205 6.56 -41.03 47.90
N THR A 206 7.75 -40.72 47.40
CA THR A 206 8.88 -41.66 47.35
C THR A 206 9.75 -41.65 48.61
N SER A 207 9.55 -40.69 49.52
CA SER A 207 10.31 -40.57 50.77
C SER A 207 9.64 -41.26 51.96
N ALA A 208 8.44 -41.82 51.79
CA ALA A 208 7.61 -42.43 52.83
C ALA A 208 7.52 -43.97 52.75
N LEU A 209 8.34 -44.61 51.91
CA LEU A 209 8.54 -46.05 51.80
C LEU A 209 9.95 -46.42 52.25
#